data_AF-A0AAE1L831-F1
#
_entry.id   AF-A0AAE1L831-F1
#
_cell.length_a   1.000
_cell.length_b   1.000
_cell.length_c   1.000
_cell.angle_alpha   90.00
_cell.angle_beta   90.00
_cell.angle_gamma   90.00
#
_symmetry.space_group_name_H-M   'P 1'
#
loop_
_entity.id
_entity.type
_entity.pdbx_description
1 polymer ?
#
loop_
_entity_poly.entity_id
_entity_poly.type
_entity_poly.pdbx_seq_one_letter_code
_entity_poly.pdbx_strand_id
1 'polypeptide(L)'
;MMMYGRDINLPPAMARGPVPDQRAPRLPESDYPAWLHSRLQDLHHSVRERADTLSWSMKQRYNIRAKRPEYTAGSSVWLFDPRRRVGKPPKLESWWAGPYVVEAMLNDVVA
;
A
#
# COMPACT_ATOMS: atom_id res chain seq x y z
N MET A 1 2.99 -15.75 1.74
CA MET A 1 2.03 -14.71 1.28
C MET A 1 2.10 -14.69 -0.24
N MET A 2 1.12 -15.30 -0.90
CA MET A 2 1.12 -15.51 -2.36
C MET A 2 0.68 -14.22 -3.06
N MET A 3 1.61 -13.52 -3.71
CA MET A 3 1.32 -12.30 -4.47
C MET A 3 0.85 -12.71 -5.87
N TYR A 4 -0.44 -13.00 -6.03
CA TYR A 4 -1.02 -13.05 -7.37
C TYR A 4 -0.96 -11.63 -7.94
N GLY A 5 -0.30 -11.44 -9.09
CA GLY A 5 -0.11 -10.14 -9.74
C GLY A 5 -1.41 -9.45 -10.22
N ARG A 6 -2.56 -9.90 -9.74
CA ARG A 6 -3.90 -9.34 -9.94
C ARG A 6 -4.68 -9.52 -8.64
N ASP A 7 -5.42 -8.49 -8.24
CA ASP A 7 -6.36 -8.62 -7.14
C ASP A 7 -7.36 -9.73 -7.45
N ILE A 8 -7.48 -10.70 -6.54
CA ILE A 8 -8.50 -11.75 -6.65
C ILE A 8 -9.84 -11.03 -6.50
N ASN A 9 -10.69 -11.09 -7.53
CA ASN A 9 -12.08 -10.63 -7.46
C ASN A 9 -12.87 -11.55 -6.53
N LEU A 10 -12.66 -11.38 -5.22
CA LEU A 10 -13.34 -12.14 -4.19
C LEU A 10 -14.74 -11.55 -4.00
N PRO A 11 -15.80 -12.38 -4.00
CA PRO A 11 -17.14 -11.90 -3.69
C PRO A 11 -17.13 -11.09 -2.39
N PRO A 12 -17.80 -9.91 -2.35
CA PRO A 12 -17.72 -9.01 -1.19
C PRO A 12 -18.10 -9.66 0.14
N ALA A 13 -19.04 -10.60 0.12
CA ALA A 13 -19.46 -11.36 1.31
C ALA A 13 -18.33 -12.21 1.91
N MET A 14 -17.44 -12.74 1.08
CA MET A 14 -16.28 -13.52 1.52
C MET A 14 -15.10 -12.61 1.91
N ALA A 15 -14.94 -11.47 1.22
CA ALA A 15 -13.90 -10.49 1.51
C ALA A 15 -14.10 -9.76 2.85
N ARG A 16 -15.35 -9.46 3.20
CA ARG A 16 -15.70 -8.74 4.44
C ARG A 16 -15.73 -9.65 5.67
N GLY A 17 -15.77 -10.97 5.48
CA GLY A 17 -15.98 -11.93 6.55
C GLY A 17 -17.43 -11.92 7.09
N PRO A 18 -17.73 -12.79 8.07
CA PRO A 18 -19.04 -12.80 8.72
C PRO A 18 -19.30 -11.44 9.37
N VAL A 19 -20.47 -10.86 9.10
CA VAL A 19 -20.90 -9.64 9.77
C VAL A 19 -21.03 -9.99 11.26
N PRO A 20 -20.39 -9.24 12.18
CA PRO A 20 -20.61 -9.46 13.61
C PRO A 20 -22.10 -9.34 13.93
N ASP A 21 -22.59 -10.08 14.92
CA ASP A 21 -24.01 -10.06 15.30
C ASP A 21 -24.40 -8.66 15.82
N GLN A 22 -24.84 -7.80 14.91
CA GLN A 22 -25.25 -6.43 15.17
C GLN A 22 -26.77 -6.33 15.36
N ARG A 23 -27.38 -7.34 15.99
CA ARG A 23 -28.81 -7.28 16.36
C ARG A 23 -29.10 -5.97 17.07
N ALA A 24 -30.13 -5.27 16.59
CA ALA A 24 -30.63 -4.13 17.33
C ALA A 24 -31.05 -4.61 18.72
N PRO A 25 -30.68 -3.89 19.80
CA PRO A 25 -31.22 -4.18 21.11
C PRO A 25 -32.74 -4.10 21.02
N ARG A 26 -33.43 -5.02 21.70
CA ARG A 26 -34.90 -5.02 21.80
C ARG A 26 -35.30 -3.87 22.73
N LEU A 27 -35.26 -2.65 22.20
CA LEU A 27 -35.64 -1.42 22.88
C LEU A 27 -37.14 -1.14 22.69
N PRO A 28 -37.79 -0.42 23.62
CA PRO A 28 -39.11 0.16 23.40
C PRO A 28 -39.11 1.08 22.18
N GLU A 29 -40.26 1.21 21.52
CA GLU A 29 -40.42 2.00 20.27
C GLU A 29 -40.04 3.49 20.46
N SER A 30 -40.16 4.01 21.68
CA SER A 30 -39.76 5.37 22.07
C SER A 30 -38.24 5.60 22.06
N ASP A 31 -37.43 4.61 22.45
CA ASP A 31 -35.99 4.78 22.67
C ASP A 31 -35.16 4.30 21.48
N TYR A 32 -35.77 3.52 20.60
CA TYR A 32 -35.15 2.99 19.38
C TYR A 32 -34.59 4.09 18.44
N PRO A 33 -35.32 5.20 18.16
CA PRO A 33 -34.82 6.26 17.27
C PRO A 33 -33.56 6.95 17.82
N ALA A 34 -33.52 7.20 19.13
CA ALA A 34 -32.38 7.85 19.79
C ALA A 34 -31.13 6.94 19.73
N TRP A 35 -31.32 5.65 20.03
CA TRP A 35 -30.26 4.66 19.92
C TRP A 35 -29.73 4.52 18.49
N LEU A 36 -30.63 4.46 17.49
CA LEU A 36 -30.25 4.34 16.09
C LEU A 36 -29.45 5.57 15.63
N HIS A 37 -29.86 6.76 16.06
CA HIS A 37 -29.15 7.99 15.76
C HIS A 37 -27.73 7.99 16.31
N SER A 38 -27.55 7.63 17.59
CA SER A 38 -26.22 7.50 18.21
C SER A 38 -25.35 6.48 17.46
N ARG A 39 -25.90 5.29 17.16
CA ARG A 39 -25.17 4.23 16.44
C ARG A 39 -24.70 4.71 15.06
N LEU A 40 -25.54 5.45 14.33
CA LEU A 40 -25.17 5.98 13.01
C LEU A 40 -24.07 7.03 13.12
N GLN A 41 -24.11 7.89 14.15
CA GLN A 41 -23.05 8.85 14.42
C GLN A 41 -21.71 8.16 14.72
N ASP A 42 -21.72 7.13 15.57
CA ASP A 42 -20.53 6.36 15.92
C ASP A 42 -19.91 5.65 14.71
N LEU A 43 -20.77 5.04 13.89
CA LEU A 43 -20.35 4.41 12.63
C LEU A 43 -19.76 5.43 11.66
N HIS A 44 -20.41 6.58 11.49
CA HIS A 44 -19.91 7.64 10.64
C HIS A 44 -18.54 8.14 11.11
N HIS A 45 -18.38 8.38 12.41
CA HIS A 45 -17.10 8.78 13.00
C HIS A 45 -16.01 7.73 12.73
N SER A 46 -16.31 6.45 13.01
CA SER A 46 -15.38 5.34 12.76
C SER A 46 -14.95 5.22 11.30
N VAL A 47 -15.89 5.44 10.36
CA VAL A 47 -15.59 5.42 8.93
C VAL A 47 -14.73 6.62 8.53
N ARG A 48 -15.00 7.81 9.07
CA ARG A 48 -14.23 9.03 8.80
C ARG A 48 -12.78 8.90 9.28
N GLU A 49 -12.57 8.46 10.52
CA GLU A 49 -11.22 8.24 11.06
C GLU A 49 -10.39 7.26 10.20
N ARG A 50 -11.02 6.16 9.77
CA ARG A 50 -10.37 5.18 8.89
C ARG A 50 -10.05 5.77 7.51
N ALA A 51 -10.98 6.54 6.94
CA ALA A 51 -10.76 7.19 5.65
C ALA A 51 -9.58 8.18 5.71
N ASP A 52 -9.48 8.97 6.78
CA ASP A 52 -8.39 9.93 6.98
C ASP A 52 -7.05 9.22 7.17
N THR A 53 -7.04 8.14 7.97
CA THR A 53 -5.85 7.30 8.17
C THR A 53 -5.37 6.67 6.86
N LEU A 54 -6.30 6.15 6.05
CA LEU A 54 -5.99 5.58 4.74
C LEU A 54 -5.47 6.65 3.78
N SER A 55 -6.10 7.83 3.73
CA SER A 55 -5.67 8.95 2.92
C SER A 55 -4.24 9.40 3.27
N TRP A 56 -3.94 9.51 4.57
CA TRP A 56 -2.59 9.82 5.03
C TRP A 56 -1.58 8.75 4.62
N SER A 57 -1.90 7.46 4.79
CA SER A 57 -1.05 6.35 4.37
C SER A 57 -0.80 6.35 2.86
N MET A 58 -1.83 6.63 2.06
CA MET A 58 -1.71 6.78 0.61
C MET A 58 -0.80 7.95 0.23
N LYS A 59 -0.94 9.09 0.92
CA LYS A 59 -0.05 10.25 0.74
C LYS A 59 1.40 9.91 1.10
N GLN A 60 1.64 9.20 2.20
CA GLN A 60 2.99 8.76 2.58
C GLN A 60 3.60 7.83 1.52
N ARG A 61 2.85 6.83 1.04
CA ARG A 61 3.29 5.94 -0.04
C ARG A 61 3.62 6.70 -1.31
N TYR A 62 2.77 7.66 -1.68
CA TYR A 62 3.03 8.53 -2.83
C TYR A 62 4.29 9.35 -2.62
N ASN A 63 4.46 9.99 -1.46
CA ASN A 63 5.64 10.79 -1.15
C ASN A 63 6.92 9.97 -1.14
N ILE A 64 6.92 8.74 -0.65
CA ILE A 64 8.07 7.83 -0.72
C ILE A 64 8.43 7.55 -2.18
N ARG A 65 7.43 7.31 -3.04
CA ARG A 65 7.65 7.06 -4.47
C ARG A 65 8.05 8.33 -5.24
N ALA A 66 7.58 9.49 -4.79
CA ALA A 66 7.88 10.79 -5.40
C ALA A 66 9.25 11.31 -4.98
N LYS A 67 9.73 10.98 -3.78
CA LYS A 67 11.10 11.26 -3.36
C LYS A 67 12.05 10.43 -4.22
N ARG A 68 13.00 11.12 -4.85
CA ARG A 68 14.11 10.48 -5.55
C ARG A 68 15.00 9.81 -4.49
N PRO A 69 15.55 8.61 -4.76
CA PRO A 69 16.49 7.99 -3.85
C PRO A 69 17.75 8.86 -3.74
N GLU A 70 18.02 9.39 -2.56
CA GLU A 70 19.28 10.06 -2.25
C GLU A 70 20.31 9.00 -1.90
N TYR A 71 21.41 8.95 -2.66
CA TYR A 71 22.48 8.00 -2.45
C TYR A 71 23.66 8.67 -1.76
N THR A 72 24.05 8.16 -0.59
CA THR A 72 25.25 8.60 0.13
C THR A 72 26.41 7.65 -0.11
N ALA A 73 27.64 8.15 0.02
CA ALA A 73 28.83 7.31 0.01
C ALA A 73 28.71 6.19 1.07
N GLY A 74 29.01 4.95 0.68
CA GLY A 74 28.82 3.74 1.50
C GLY A 74 27.46 3.05 1.32
N SER A 75 26.51 3.64 0.58
CA SER A 75 25.21 3.00 0.28
C SER A 75 25.38 1.81 -0.67
N SER A 76 24.75 0.68 -0.36
CA SER A 76 24.71 -0.48 -1.26
C SER A 76 23.60 -0.32 -2.30
N VAL A 77 23.97 -0.42 -3.58
CA VAL A 77 23.07 -0.17 -4.72
C VAL A 77 23.20 -1.25 -5.79
N TRP A 78 22.12 -1.48 -6.53
CA TRP A 78 22.12 -2.32 -7.72
C TRP A 78 22.23 -1.44 -8.96
N LEU A 79 23.11 -1.79 -9.89
CA LEU A 79 23.26 -1.05 -11.13
C LEU A 79 22.30 -1.62 -12.18
N PHE A 80 21.50 -0.75 -12.79
CA PHE A 80 20.71 -1.10 -13.96
C PHE A 80 21.60 -1.09 -15.21
N ASP A 81 21.93 -2.26 -15.74
CA ASP A 81 22.75 -2.43 -16.94
C ASP A 81 21.97 -3.21 -18.01
N PRO A 82 21.16 -2.54 -18.86
CA PRO A 82 20.33 -3.20 -19.87
C PRO A 82 21.13 -3.68 -21.11
N ARG A 83 22.38 -4.11 -20.90
CA ARG A 83 23.22 -4.66 -21.98
C ARG A 83 22.81 -6.09 -22.30
N ARG A 84 22.45 -6.32 -23.56
CA ARG A 84 22.12 -7.65 -24.09
C ARG A 84 23.39 -8.47 -24.29
N ARG A 85 23.48 -9.65 -23.67
CA ARG A 85 24.58 -10.59 -23.95
C ARG A 85 24.24 -11.48 -25.14
N VAL A 86 25.16 -11.55 -26.11
CA VAL A 86 25.03 -12.42 -27.28
C VAL A 86 24.95 -13.88 -26.82
N GLY A 87 23.99 -14.64 -27.34
CA GLY A 87 23.80 -16.06 -27.01
C GLY A 87 22.91 -16.34 -25.80
N LYS A 88 22.41 -15.32 -25.08
CA LYS A 88 21.41 -15.50 -24.01
C LYS A 88 20.06 -14.89 -24.39
N PRO A 89 18.94 -15.57 -24.11
CA PRO A 89 17.63 -15.00 -24.33
C PRO A 89 17.36 -13.88 -23.29
N PRO A 90 16.90 -12.69 -23.71
CA PRO A 90 16.69 -11.55 -22.82
C PRO A 90 15.76 -11.84 -21.63
N LYS A 91 14.87 -12.82 -21.77
CA LYS A 91 13.92 -13.24 -20.73
C LYS A 91 14.57 -14.02 -19.59
N LEU A 92 15.75 -14.62 -19.81
CA LEU A 92 16.51 -15.36 -18.80
C LEU A 92 17.72 -14.57 -18.28
N GLU A 93 17.85 -13.30 -18.68
CA GLU A 93 18.94 -12.42 -18.27
C GLU A 93 18.44 -11.37 -17.27
N SER A 94 19.16 -11.20 -16.16
CA SER A 94 18.90 -10.13 -15.20
C SER A 94 19.53 -8.82 -15.67
N TRP A 95 18.75 -7.74 -15.73
CA TRP A 95 19.26 -6.39 -16.03
C TRP A 95 19.89 -5.68 -14.83
N TRP A 96 19.87 -6.32 -13.66
CA TRP A 96 20.46 -5.80 -12.43
C TRP A 96 21.83 -6.45 -12.22
N ALA A 97 22.87 -5.63 -12.12
CA ALA A 97 24.23 -6.07 -11.83
C ALA A 97 24.57 -5.71 -10.38
N GLY A 98 25.07 -6.74 -9.65
CA GLY A 98 25.81 -6.67 -8.39
C GLY A 98 25.20 -5.89 -7.21
N PRO A 99 25.63 -6.18 -5.98
CA PRO A 99 25.66 -5.16 -4.95
C PRO A 99 26.93 -4.32 -5.16
N TYR A 100 26.75 -3.08 -5.64
CA TYR A 100 27.79 -2.07 -5.67
C TYR A 100 27.73 -1.19 -4.41
N VAL A 101 28.81 -0.49 -4.10
CA VAL A 101 28.85 0.52 -3.03
C VAL A 101 29.16 1.87 -3.67
N VAL A 102 28.40 2.89 -3.31
CA VAL A 102 28.64 4.26 -3.79
C VAL A 102 29.91 4.80 -3.12
N GLU A 103 30.94 5.15 -3.88
CA GLU A 103 32.18 5.72 -3.31
C GLU A 103 32.07 7.22 -3.07
N ALA A 104 31.53 7.97 -4.04
CA ALA A 104 31.29 9.40 -3.92
C ALA A 104 30.16 9.85 -4.85
N MET A 105 29.37 10.84 -4.40
CA MET A 105 28.38 11.50 -5.23
C MET A 105 29.07 12.65 -5.99
N LEU A 106 29.21 12.50 -7.31
CA LEU A 106 29.92 13.47 -8.14
C LEU A 106 29.05 14.68 -8.55
N ASN A 107 27.73 14.49 -8.70
CA ASN A 107 26.76 15.55 -9.03
C ASN A 107 25.31 15.13 -8.68
N ASP A 108 24.45 16.09 -8.34
CA ASP A 108 23.00 15.89 -8.12
C ASP A 108 22.19 16.05 -9.41
N VAL A 109 22.69 15.49 -10.51
CA VAL A 109 21.99 15.52 -11.80
C VAL A 109 21.38 14.15 -12.04
N VAL A 110 20.10 14.04 -11.71
CA VAL A 110 19.27 12.87 -12.01
C VAL A 110 18.50 13.18 -13.31
N ALA A 111 19.00 12.67 -14.43
CA ALA A 111 18.32 12.69 -15.73
C ALA A 111 17.04 11.85 -15.72
#